data_AF-A0A366MP49-F1
#
_entry.id   AF-A0A366MP49-F1
#
_cell.length_a   1.000
_cell.length_b   1.000
_cell.length_c   1.000
_cell.angle_alpha   90.00
_cell.angle_beta   90.00
_cell.angle_gamma   90.00
#
_symmetry.space_group_name_H-M   'P 1'
#
loop_
_entity.id
_entity.type
_entity.pdbx_description
1 polymer ?
#
loop_
_entity_poly.entity_id
_entity_poly.type
_entity_poly.pdbx_seq_one_letter_code
_entity_poly.pdbx_strand_id
1 'polypeptide(L)'
;MAFIELTKEENPKLAVQVNNSLKYQDKDGNLQDRQKTTALIDIVREASTVASMSKGAVSLSLNTENGYKNYFVNKNNKEDIVLTPMDKALQSNKDEYIYFNKKVNTNDPDKYFYNMSKAGNSEKIVDSIKINTTEKSAYLGARVTLSNKDLLQDMIKIENDSGERHTAIVGKDKLEIVSNAELQARREAKSQEQDKSKEAPTKEIPVEVQDKDGKVVEKTTTPNAPEKVGTAEKKPFNKKPKFQQKEQDMER
;
A
#
# COMPACT_ATOMS: atom_id res chain seq x y z
N MET A 1 -5.86 1.20 -10.48
CA MET A 1 -5.23 0.39 -11.55
C MET A 1 -4.52 -0.78 -10.88
N ALA A 2 -4.43 -1.92 -11.54
CA ALA A 2 -3.74 -3.11 -11.06
C ALA A 2 -2.88 -3.70 -12.19
N PHE A 3 -1.82 -4.41 -11.81
CA PHE A 3 -0.94 -5.11 -12.73
C PHE A 3 -1.15 -6.60 -12.58
N ILE A 4 -1.26 -7.30 -13.71
CA ILE A 4 -1.57 -8.72 -13.78
C ILE A 4 -0.56 -9.42 -14.68
N GLU A 5 -0.03 -10.55 -14.22
CA GLU A 5 0.95 -11.36 -14.94
C GLU A 5 0.48 -12.82 -14.99
N LEU A 6 0.94 -13.59 -15.98
CA LEU A 6 0.74 -15.04 -15.99
C LEU A 6 1.59 -15.72 -14.90
N THR A 7 1.05 -16.68 -14.16
CA THR A 7 1.87 -17.53 -13.30
C THR A 7 2.76 -18.45 -14.15
N LYS A 8 3.90 -18.88 -13.59
CA LYS A 8 4.90 -19.74 -14.25
C LYS A 8 4.61 -21.24 -14.11
N GLU A 9 3.37 -21.62 -13.83
CA GLU A 9 2.98 -23.03 -13.65
C GLU A 9 2.46 -23.62 -14.96
N GLU A 10 2.43 -24.95 -15.10
CA GLU A 10 1.98 -25.66 -16.32
C GLU A 10 0.59 -25.22 -16.79
N ASN A 11 -0.27 -24.83 -15.84
CA ASN A 11 -1.57 -24.24 -16.09
C ASN A 11 -1.58 -22.78 -15.61
N PRO A 12 -1.14 -21.81 -16.45
CA PRO A 12 -1.01 -20.42 -16.05
C PRO A 12 -2.33 -19.82 -15.56
N LYS A 13 -2.21 -18.91 -14.60
CA LYS A 13 -3.29 -18.10 -14.03
C LYS A 13 -2.92 -16.63 -14.12
N LEU A 14 -3.92 -15.77 -14.11
CA LEU A 14 -3.72 -14.33 -14.01
C LEU A 14 -3.47 -13.95 -12.55
N ALA A 15 -2.20 -13.77 -12.18
CA ALA A 15 -1.79 -13.31 -10.86
C ALA A 15 -1.87 -11.79 -10.79
N VAL A 16 -2.59 -11.27 -9.80
CA VAL A 16 -2.62 -9.84 -9.50
C VAL A 16 -1.40 -9.50 -8.66
N GLN A 17 -0.60 -8.53 -9.09
CA GLN A 17 0.50 -8.01 -8.30
C GLN A 17 -0.05 -7.22 -7.12
N VAL A 18 0.26 -7.70 -5.92
CA VAL A 18 -0.08 -7.07 -4.65
C VAL A 18 1.12 -7.04 -3.73
N ASN A 19 1.19 -6.05 -2.84
CA ASN A 19 2.30 -5.94 -1.89
C ASN A 19 2.11 -6.91 -0.70
N ASN A 20 2.70 -8.10 -0.80
CA ASN A 20 2.69 -9.09 0.27
C ASN A 20 3.95 -9.06 1.16
N SER A 21 4.79 -8.02 1.04
CA SER A 21 5.98 -7.86 1.86
C SER A 21 5.62 -7.60 3.32
N LEU A 22 6.27 -8.30 4.24
CA LEU A 22 6.25 -8.02 5.67
C LEU A 22 7.31 -6.99 6.06
N LYS A 23 7.95 -6.34 5.10
CA LYS A 23 8.83 -5.18 5.32
C LYS A 23 8.31 -3.97 4.58
N TYR A 24 8.49 -2.79 5.15
CA TYR A 24 8.25 -1.50 4.49
C TYR A 24 9.33 -0.50 4.90
N GLN A 25 9.45 0.56 4.11
CA GLN A 25 10.35 1.66 4.42
C GLN A 25 9.54 2.80 5.04
N ASP A 26 9.98 3.32 6.19
CA ASP A 26 9.38 4.52 6.77
C ASP A 26 9.83 5.80 6.05
N LYS A 27 9.33 6.95 6.49
CA LYS A 27 9.62 8.26 5.86
C LYS A 27 11.10 8.64 5.95
N ASP A 28 11.81 8.11 6.94
CA ASP A 28 13.22 8.40 7.20
C ASP A 28 14.12 7.40 6.47
N GLY A 29 13.54 6.45 5.74
CA GLY A 29 14.27 5.47 4.94
C GLY A 29 14.61 4.19 5.68
N ASN A 30 14.17 3.99 6.93
CA ASN A 30 14.47 2.79 7.69
C ASN A 30 13.52 1.65 7.31
N LEU A 31 14.05 0.43 7.28
CA LEU A 31 13.24 -0.77 7.09
C LEU A 31 12.55 -1.16 8.40
N GLN A 32 11.24 -1.25 8.35
CA GLN A 32 10.35 -1.64 9.45
C GLN A 32 9.60 -2.93 9.10
N ASP A 33 9.29 -3.71 10.12
CA ASP A 33 8.49 -4.92 9.97
C ASP A 33 6.99 -4.61 10.02
N ARG A 34 6.24 -5.23 9.11
CA ARG A 34 4.77 -5.22 9.04
C ARG A 34 4.22 -6.46 9.73
N GLN A 35 3.22 -6.25 10.59
CA GLN A 35 2.46 -7.34 11.18
C GLN A 35 1.68 -8.12 10.11
N LYS A 36 1.48 -9.43 10.30
CA LYS A 36 0.74 -10.28 9.35
C LYS A 36 -0.65 -9.71 9.03
N THR A 37 -1.37 -9.25 10.06
CA THR A 37 -2.70 -8.64 9.92
C THR A 37 -2.66 -7.40 9.03
N THR A 38 -1.70 -6.51 9.24
CA THR A 38 -1.54 -5.29 8.43
C THR A 38 -1.27 -5.62 6.97
N ALA A 39 -0.34 -6.54 6.71
CA ALA A 39 -0.04 -6.99 5.36
C ALA A 39 -1.27 -7.65 4.69
N LEU A 40 -2.03 -8.48 5.41
CA LEU A 40 -3.25 -9.09 4.89
C LEU A 40 -4.32 -8.03 4.54
N ILE A 41 -4.51 -7.02 5.40
CA ILE A 41 -5.44 -5.92 5.13
C ILE A 41 -5.07 -5.18 3.84
N ASP A 42 -3.78 -4.87 3.64
CA ASP A 42 -3.30 -4.20 2.42
C ASP A 42 -3.57 -5.05 1.17
N ILE A 43 -3.22 -6.35 1.21
CA ILE A 43 -3.48 -7.29 0.11
C ILE A 43 -4.98 -7.36 -0.22
N VAL A 44 -5.82 -7.51 0.80
CA VAL A 44 -7.27 -7.64 0.63
C VAL A 44 -7.88 -6.35 0.07
N ARG A 45 -7.40 -5.18 0.52
CA ARG A 45 -7.81 -3.88 -0.03
C ARG A 45 -7.46 -3.76 -1.51
N GLU A 46 -6.24 -4.15 -1.90
CA GLU A 46 -5.80 -4.13 -3.30
C GLU A 46 -6.63 -5.10 -4.15
N ALA A 47 -6.79 -6.35 -3.69
CA ALA A 47 -7.62 -7.35 -4.37
C ALA A 47 -9.07 -6.89 -4.54
N SER A 48 -9.64 -6.25 -3.52
CA SER A 48 -11.00 -5.73 -3.53
C SER A 48 -11.17 -4.55 -4.49
N THR A 49 -10.12 -3.74 -4.65
CA THR A 49 -10.07 -2.71 -5.70
C THR A 49 -10.13 -3.34 -7.09
N VAL A 50 -9.41 -4.45 -7.32
CA VAL A 50 -9.48 -5.20 -8.59
C VAL A 50 -10.86 -5.79 -8.83
N ALA A 51 -11.45 -6.39 -7.79
CA ALA A 51 -12.82 -6.95 -7.87
C ALA A 51 -13.84 -5.88 -8.30
N SER A 52 -13.65 -4.63 -7.84
CA SER A 52 -14.50 -3.49 -8.19
C SER A 52 -14.32 -2.99 -9.63
N MET A 53 -13.31 -3.46 -10.37
CA MET A 53 -13.11 -3.12 -11.79
C MET A 53 -14.01 -3.95 -12.72
N SER A 54 -14.70 -4.96 -12.19
CA SER A 54 -15.66 -5.79 -12.92
C SER A 54 -15.08 -6.47 -14.16
N LYS A 55 -13.80 -6.88 -14.11
CA LYS A 55 -13.10 -7.60 -15.19
C LYS A 55 -13.01 -9.11 -14.95
N GLY A 56 -13.75 -9.65 -13.98
CA GLY A 56 -13.70 -11.06 -13.60
C GLY A 56 -13.77 -11.24 -12.08
N ALA A 57 -13.95 -12.48 -11.64
CA ALA A 57 -13.96 -12.81 -10.22
C ALA A 57 -12.53 -12.78 -9.65
N VAL A 58 -12.35 -12.16 -8.49
CA VAL A 58 -11.05 -12.11 -7.80
C VAL A 58 -11.04 -13.12 -6.66
N SER A 59 -9.95 -13.87 -6.55
CA SER A 59 -9.74 -14.80 -5.45
C SER A 59 -8.41 -14.55 -4.74
N LEU A 60 -8.38 -14.88 -3.45
CA LEU A 60 -7.22 -14.83 -2.58
C LEU A 60 -6.92 -16.24 -2.08
N SER A 61 -5.72 -16.73 -2.35
CA SER A 61 -5.17 -17.97 -1.84
C SER A 61 -4.20 -17.66 -0.70
N LEU A 62 -4.45 -18.22 0.48
CA LEU A 62 -3.60 -18.12 1.66
C LEU A 62 -2.93 -19.47 1.91
N ASN A 63 -1.59 -19.49 1.89
CA ASN A 63 -0.78 -20.64 2.24
C ASN A 63 -0.70 -20.74 3.76
N THR A 64 -1.44 -21.67 4.36
CA THR A 64 -1.44 -21.88 5.81
C THR A 64 -0.64 -23.12 6.18
N GLU A 65 -0.41 -23.31 7.48
CA GLU A 65 0.15 -24.54 8.04
C GLU A 65 -0.57 -25.80 7.53
N ASN A 66 -1.89 -25.72 7.34
CA ASN A 66 -2.75 -26.82 6.90
C ASN A 66 -3.04 -26.80 5.39
N GLY A 67 -2.18 -26.15 4.59
CA GLY A 67 -2.31 -26.05 3.15
C GLY A 67 -3.02 -24.78 2.68
N TYR A 68 -3.41 -24.73 1.41
CA TYR A 68 -4.01 -23.53 0.84
C TYR A 68 -5.48 -23.37 1.23
N LYS A 69 -5.83 -22.20 1.78
CA LYS A 69 -7.21 -21.75 1.97
C LYS A 69 -7.55 -20.69 0.92
N ASN A 70 -8.61 -20.92 0.15
CA ASN A 70 -8.98 -20.09 -0.99
C ASN A 70 -10.29 -19.36 -0.71
N TYR A 71 -10.32 -18.07 -1.02
CA TYR A 71 -11.46 -17.20 -0.79
C TYR A 71 -11.80 -16.39 -2.04
N PHE A 72 -13.09 -16.20 -2.29
CA PHE A 72 -13.57 -15.12 -3.15
C PHE A 72 -13.45 -13.79 -2.42
N VAL A 73 -13.00 -12.74 -3.12
CA VAL A 73 -12.90 -11.39 -2.59
C VAL A 73 -14.12 -10.59 -3.01
N ASN A 74 -15.03 -10.33 -2.08
CA ASN A 74 -16.31 -9.66 -2.34
C ASN A 74 -16.39 -8.31 -1.59
N LYS A 75 -17.20 -7.38 -2.10
CA LYS A 75 -17.66 -6.20 -1.35
C LYS A 75 -19.16 -6.28 -1.10
N ASN A 76 -19.59 -5.86 0.10
CA ASN A 76 -21.00 -5.69 0.39
C ASN A 76 -21.45 -4.24 0.06
N ASN A 77 -22.75 -3.96 0.23
CA ASN A 77 -23.35 -2.65 -0.04
C ASN A 77 -22.81 -1.52 0.87
N LYS A 78 -22.11 -1.83 1.95
CA LYS A 78 -21.44 -0.87 2.86
C LYS A 78 -19.97 -0.66 2.50
N GLU A 79 -19.52 -1.24 1.39
CA GLU A 79 -18.12 -1.31 0.96
C GLU A 79 -17.19 -2.03 1.94
N ASP A 80 -17.73 -2.82 2.88
CA ASP A 80 -16.95 -3.78 3.64
C ASP A 80 -16.49 -4.90 2.70
N ILE A 81 -15.29 -5.41 2.95
CA ILE A 81 -14.74 -6.53 2.18
C ILE A 81 -15.06 -7.81 2.94
N VAL A 82 -15.51 -8.81 2.20
CA VAL A 82 -15.84 -10.13 2.74
C VAL A 82 -15.07 -11.17 1.95
N LEU A 83 -14.23 -11.93 2.64
CA LEU A 83 -13.60 -13.12 2.08
C LEU A 83 -14.53 -14.30 2.31
N THR A 84 -15.09 -14.82 1.23
CA THR A 84 -16.00 -15.97 1.25
C THR A 84 -15.23 -17.22 0.87
N PRO A 85 -15.24 -18.31 1.67
CA PRO A 85 -14.58 -19.55 1.31
C PRO A 85 -15.00 -20.05 -0.08
N MET A 86 -14.05 -20.49 -0.90
CA MET A 86 -14.37 -21.09 -2.20
C MET A 86 -14.91 -22.51 -2.07
N ASP A 87 -14.61 -23.19 -0.96
CA ASP A 87 -15.20 -24.49 -0.62
C ASP A 87 -16.70 -24.33 -0.32
N LYS A 88 -17.54 -24.93 -1.16
CA LYS A 88 -19.01 -24.86 -1.04
C LYS A 88 -19.51 -25.40 0.30
N ALA A 89 -18.84 -26.39 0.89
CA ALA A 89 -19.24 -26.93 2.19
C ALA A 89 -19.09 -25.91 3.32
N LEU A 90 -18.21 -24.92 3.16
CA LEU A 90 -17.95 -23.88 4.15
C LEU A 90 -18.79 -22.61 3.92
N GLN A 91 -19.42 -22.46 2.75
CA GLN A 91 -20.18 -21.24 2.41
C GLN A 91 -21.50 -21.08 3.19
N SER A 92 -22.07 -22.16 3.72
CA SER A 92 -23.23 -22.05 4.61
C SER A 92 -22.86 -21.57 6.02
N ASN A 93 -21.59 -21.66 6.41
CA ASN A 93 -21.11 -21.26 7.73
C ASN A 93 -20.46 -19.86 7.68
N LYS A 94 -21.17 -18.84 8.17
CA LYS A 94 -20.65 -17.46 8.20
C LYS A 94 -19.46 -17.27 9.15
N ASP A 95 -19.21 -18.19 10.08
CA ASP A 95 -18.02 -18.12 10.94
C ASP A 95 -16.73 -18.44 10.17
N GLU A 96 -16.83 -19.09 9.01
CA GLU A 96 -15.69 -19.37 8.12
C GLU A 96 -15.32 -18.17 7.23
N TYR A 97 -16.13 -17.12 7.24
CA TYR A 97 -15.91 -15.92 6.46
C TYR A 97 -14.96 -14.98 7.22
N ILE A 98 -14.19 -14.21 6.48
CA ILE A 98 -13.31 -13.18 7.06
C ILE A 98 -13.83 -11.82 6.63
N TYR A 99 -14.08 -10.95 7.60
CA TYR A 99 -14.70 -9.66 7.38
C TYR A 99 -13.69 -8.54 7.59
N PHE A 100 -13.70 -7.55 6.70
CA PHE A 100 -12.89 -6.34 6.78
C PHE A 100 -13.84 -5.16 6.70
N ASN A 101 -14.09 -4.52 7.84
CA ASN A 101 -15.03 -3.43 7.94
C ASN A 101 -14.39 -2.11 7.55
N LYS A 102 -15.05 -1.37 6.66
CA LYS A 102 -14.62 -0.01 6.30
C LYS A 102 -14.86 0.90 7.51
N LYS A 103 -13.85 1.70 7.85
CA LYS A 103 -13.91 2.74 8.87
C LYS A 103 -13.52 4.06 8.24
N VAL A 104 -14.47 4.98 8.20
CA VAL A 104 -14.24 6.34 7.73
C VAL A 104 -13.62 7.14 8.86
N ASN A 105 -12.63 7.96 8.55
CA ASN A 105 -12.04 8.89 9.50
C ASN A 105 -13.05 10.01 9.77
N THR A 106 -13.49 10.14 11.03
CA THR A 106 -14.48 11.15 11.43
C THR A 106 -14.02 12.58 11.14
N ASN A 107 -12.71 12.84 11.14
CA ASN A 107 -12.14 14.16 10.91
C ASN A 107 -11.83 14.43 9.42
N ASP A 108 -11.87 13.40 8.58
CA ASP A 108 -11.58 13.48 7.14
C ASP A 108 -12.39 12.38 6.42
N PRO A 109 -13.66 12.65 6.08
CA PRO A 109 -14.57 11.64 5.54
C PRO A 109 -14.10 10.99 4.23
N ASP A 110 -13.20 11.66 3.50
CA ASP A 110 -12.60 11.14 2.27
C ASP A 110 -11.52 10.09 2.55
N LYS A 111 -11.00 10.05 3.78
CA LYS A 111 -10.05 9.03 4.23
C LYS A 111 -10.77 7.91 4.98
N TYR A 112 -10.47 6.69 4.57
CA TYR A 112 -10.94 5.50 5.26
C TYR A 112 -9.83 4.45 5.36
N PHE A 113 -10.00 3.54 6.30
CA PHE A 113 -9.17 2.35 6.44
C PHE A 113 -10.06 1.12 6.66
N TYR A 114 -9.49 -0.06 6.50
CA TYR A 114 -10.16 -1.30 6.82
C TYR A 114 -9.66 -1.85 8.15
N ASN A 115 -10.57 -2.32 8.98
CA ASN A 115 -10.24 -3.12 10.14
C ASN A 115 -10.70 -4.56 9.92
N MET A 116 -9.82 -5.52 10.16
CA MET A 116 -10.20 -6.93 10.13
C MET A 116 -11.03 -7.25 11.37
N SER A 117 -12.16 -7.93 11.18
CA SER A 117 -12.98 -8.42 12.28
C SER A 117 -12.18 -9.41 13.13
N LYS A 118 -12.45 -9.43 14.44
CA LYS A 118 -11.93 -10.44 15.36
C LYS A 118 -12.84 -11.66 15.51
N ALA A 119 -14.02 -11.63 14.87
CA ALA A 119 -14.98 -12.72 14.95
C ALA A 119 -14.63 -13.88 14.03
N GLY A 120 -15.19 -15.05 14.36
CA GLY A 120 -15.11 -16.25 13.53
C GLY A 120 -13.68 -16.74 13.32
N ASN A 121 -13.35 -17.08 12.07
CA ASN A 121 -12.07 -17.66 11.67
C ASN A 121 -10.95 -16.60 11.45
N SER A 122 -11.21 -15.32 11.68
CA SER A 122 -10.34 -14.21 11.24
C SER A 122 -8.98 -14.14 11.94
N GLU A 123 -8.91 -14.40 13.25
CA GLU A 123 -7.61 -14.40 13.96
C GLU A 123 -6.83 -15.70 13.68
N LYS A 124 -7.53 -16.84 13.77
CA LYS A 124 -6.95 -18.17 13.49
C LYS A 124 -6.32 -18.26 12.11
N ILE A 125 -6.98 -17.72 11.08
CA ILE A 125 -6.42 -17.74 9.74
C ILE A 125 -5.12 -16.95 9.68
N VAL A 126 -5.07 -15.73 10.23
CA VAL A 126 -3.88 -14.87 10.20
C VAL A 126 -2.69 -15.54 10.87
N ASP A 127 -2.92 -16.13 12.04
CA ASP A 127 -1.87 -16.80 12.79
C ASP A 127 -1.28 -17.97 11.99
N SER A 128 -2.16 -18.74 11.31
CA SER A 128 -1.78 -19.91 10.52
C SER A 128 -1.11 -19.62 9.17
N ILE A 129 -1.13 -18.38 8.67
CA ILE A 129 -0.52 -18.06 7.37
C ILE A 129 1.00 -18.19 7.48
N LYS A 130 1.59 -18.96 6.56
CA LYS A 130 3.03 -19.12 6.45
C LYS A 130 3.70 -17.84 6.02
N ILE A 131 4.89 -17.60 6.57
CA ILE A 131 5.79 -16.55 6.10
C ILE A 131 6.82 -17.20 5.21
N ASN A 132 6.93 -16.71 3.97
CA ASN A 132 8.00 -17.09 3.05
C ASN A 132 9.16 -16.14 3.26
N THR A 133 10.24 -16.61 3.88
CA THR A 133 11.45 -15.81 4.13
C THR A 133 12.51 -16.07 3.06
N THR A 134 13.17 -15.01 2.64
CA THR A 134 14.47 -15.03 1.95
C THR A 134 15.51 -14.42 2.88
N GLU A 135 16.79 -14.47 2.51
CA GLU A 135 17.86 -13.84 3.30
C GLU A 135 17.64 -12.35 3.58
N LYS A 136 16.92 -11.64 2.69
CA LYS A 136 16.75 -10.18 2.75
C LYS A 136 15.32 -9.75 3.04
N SER A 137 14.34 -10.63 2.94
CA SER A 137 12.92 -10.25 2.96
C SER A 137 12.03 -11.33 3.51
N ALA A 138 10.84 -10.93 3.94
CA ALA A 138 9.81 -11.83 4.41
C ALA A 138 8.50 -11.46 3.73
N TYR A 139 7.76 -12.46 3.27
CA TYR A 139 6.51 -12.27 2.53
C TYR A 139 5.41 -13.09 3.18
N LEU A 140 4.23 -12.49 3.31
CA LEU A 140 3.05 -13.24 3.70
C LEU A 140 2.70 -14.23 2.58
N GLY A 141 2.45 -15.49 2.92
CA GLY A 141 2.08 -16.55 2.00
C GLY A 141 0.71 -16.35 1.37
N ALA A 142 0.55 -15.31 0.56
CA ALA A 142 -0.70 -14.88 -0.03
C ALA A 142 -0.53 -14.65 -1.53
N ARG A 143 -1.51 -15.09 -2.32
CA ARG A 143 -1.57 -14.87 -3.78
C ARG A 143 -2.97 -14.44 -4.18
N VAL A 144 -3.07 -13.38 -4.98
CA VAL A 144 -4.34 -12.91 -5.54
C VAL A 144 -4.40 -13.30 -7.02
N THR A 145 -5.54 -13.78 -7.47
CA THR A 145 -5.74 -14.11 -8.89
C THR A 145 -7.04 -13.52 -9.43
N LEU A 146 -7.05 -13.22 -10.73
CA LEU A 146 -8.22 -12.78 -11.48
C LEU A 146 -8.71 -13.90 -12.40
N SER A 147 -9.97 -14.29 -12.29
CA SER A 147 -10.61 -15.20 -13.23
C SER A 147 -11.21 -14.41 -14.40
N ASN A 148 -10.43 -14.30 -15.48
CA ASN A 148 -10.87 -13.74 -16.77
C ASN A 148 -10.32 -14.64 -17.89
N LYS A 149 -11.20 -15.34 -18.60
CA LYS A 149 -10.80 -16.33 -19.63
C LYS A 149 -10.21 -15.66 -20.86
N ASP A 150 -10.82 -14.58 -21.31
CA ASP A 150 -10.41 -13.88 -22.54
C ASP A 150 -9.02 -13.26 -22.33
N LEU A 151 -8.82 -12.54 -21.23
CA LEU A 151 -7.52 -11.97 -20.87
C LEU A 151 -6.44 -13.04 -20.69
N LEU A 152 -6.80 -14.19 -20.09
CA LEU A 152 -5.87 -15.31 -19.93
C LEU A 152 -5.41 -15.84 -21.29
N GLN A 153 -6.34 -16.04 -22.23
CA GLN A 153 -6.04 -16.51 -23.57
C GLN A 153 -5.21 -15.49 -24.35
N ASP A 154 -5.56 -14.21 -24.28
CA ASP A 154 -4.82 -13.13 -24.95
C ASP A 154 -3.38 -13.04 -24.43
N MET A 155 -3.18 -13.08 -23.12
CA MET A 155 -1.83 -13.05 -22.54
C MET A 155 -1.00 -14.27 -22.93
N ILE A 156 -1.59 -15.48 -22.89
CA ILE A 156 -0.87 -16.70 -23.30
C ILE A 156 -0.46 -16.61 -24.76
N LYS A 157 -1.37 -16.16 -25.64
CA LYS A 157 -1.08 -16.01 -27.06
C LYS A 157 0.05 -15.00 -27.29
N ILE A 158 -0.03 -13.82 -26.68
CA ILE A 158 0.97 -12.77 -26.85
C ILE A 158 2.34 -13.21 -26.32
N GLU A 159 2.43 -13.85 -25.14
CA GLU A 159 3.71 -14.34 -24.62
C GLU A 159 4.31 -15.46 -25.50
N ASN A 160 3.47 -16.33 -26.07
CA ASN A 160 3.93 -17.37 -27.00
C ASN A 160 4.41 -16.80 -28.35
N ASP A 161 3.68 -15.82 -28.90
CA ASP A 161 3.99 -15.21 -30.20
C ASP A 161 5.24 -14.33 -30.13
N SER A 162 5.45 -13.62 -29.02
CA SER A 162 6.59 -12.71 -28.82
C SER A 162 7.82 -13.39 -28.23
N GLY A 163 7.65 -14.49 -27.48
CA GLY A 163 8.71 -15.07 -26.66
C GLY A 163 9.07 -14.23 -25.42
N GLU A 164 8.29 -13.19 -25.11
CA GLU A 164 8.54 -12.25 -24.01
C GLU A 164 7.41 -12.20 -22.99
N ARG A 165 7.74 -11.82 -21.76
CA ARG A 165 6.78 -11.66 -20.67
C ARG A 165 6.00 -10.36 -20.79
N HIS A 166 4.70 -10.45 -20.51
CA HIS A 166 3.77 -9.33 -20.62
C HIS A 166 3.04 -9.09 -19.29
N THR A 167 2.66 -7.83 -19.09
CA THR A 167 1.85 -7.40 -17.97
C THR A 167 0.56 -6.78 -18.48
N ALA A 168 -0.58 -7.26 -18.00
CA ALA A 168 -1.86 -6.62 -18.19
C ALA A 168 -2.08 -5.52 -17.14
N ILE A 169 -2.38 -4.33 -17.61
CA ILE A 169 -2.73 -3.15 -16.82
C ILE A 169 -4.25 -3.02 -16.80
N VAL A 170 -4.85 -3.24 -15.64
CA VAL A 170 -6.31 -3.26 -15.45
C VAL A 170 -6.78 -2.04 -14.66
N GLY A 171 -7.79 -1.37 -15.17
CA GLY A 171 -8.54 -0.30 -14.51
C GLY A 171 -10.04 -0.51 -14.70
N LYS A 172 -10.84 0.40 -14.14
CA LYS A 172 -12.30 0.40 -14.32
C LYS A 172 -12.67 0.47 -15.81
N ASP A 173 -12.09 1.45 -16.50
CA ASP A 173 -12.36 1.75 -17.91
C ASP A 173 -11.18 1.43 -18.83
N LYS A 174 -10.18 0.69 -18.33
CA LYS A 174 -8.94 0.39 -19.05
C LYS A 174 -8.57 -1.09 -18.93
N LEU A 175 -8.18 -1.68 -20.04
CA LEU A 175 -7.49 -2.97 -20.09
C LEU A 175 -6.44 -2.86 -21.21
N GLU A 176 -5.17 -3.02 -20.87
CA GLU A 176 -4.05 -2.90 -21.79
C GLU A 176 -3.04 -3.99 -21.47
N ILE A 177 -2.47 -4.66 -22.48
CA ILE A 177 -1.37 -5.62 -22.31
C ILE A 177 -0.13 -4.98 -22.91
N VAL A 178 0.94 -4.91 -22.12
CA VAL A 178 2.23 -4.33 -22.53
C VAL A 178 3.36 -5.31 -22.25
N SER A 179 4.44 -5.23 -23.02
CA SER A 179 5.64 -6.00 -22.71
C SER A 179 6.28 -5.50 -21.42
N ASN A 180 7.00 -6.38 -20.72
CA ASN A 180 7.68 -5.97 -19.49
C ASN A 180 8.80 -4.95 -19.76
N ALA A 181 9.41 -4.98 -20.95
CA ALA A 181 10.37 -3.97 -21.37
C ALA A 181 9.72 -2.58 -21.51
N GLU A 182 8.57 -2.52 -22.17
CA GLU A 182 7.83 -1.26 -22.30
C GLU A 182 7.35 -0.74 -20.93
N LEU A 183 6.85 -1.64 -20.07
CA LEU A 183 6.43 -1.27 -18.73
C LEU A 183 7.58 -0.67 -17.91
N GLN A 184 8.78 -1.23 -18.03
CA GLN A 184 9.98 -0.72 -17.38
C GLN A 184 10.36 0.66 -17.91
N ALA A 185 10.37 0.85 -19.23
CA ALA A 185 10.64 2.16 -19.85
C ALA A 185 9.63 3.24 -19.39
N ARG A 186 8.35 2.89 -19.27
CA ARG A 186 7.30 3.77 -18.73
C ARG A 186 7.55 4.16 -17.26
N ARG A 187 8.12 3.26 -16.45
CA ARG A 187 8.46 3.54 -15.04
C ARG A 187 9.65 4.50 -14.94
N GLU A 188 10.69 4.27 -15.73
CA GLU A 188 11.89 5.10 -15.75
C GLU A 188 11.61 6.53 -16.23
N ALA A 189 10.80 6.69 -17.28
CA ALA A 189 10.37 7.99 -17.77
C ALA A 189 9.63 8.81 -16.69
N LYS A 190 8.71 8.16 -15.95
CA LYS A 190 7.98 8.81 -14.85
C LYS A 190 8.88 9.23 -13.69
N SER A 191 9.88 8.41 -13.33
CA SER A 191 10.86 8.77 -12.30
C SER A 191 11.66 10.01 -12.72
N GLN A 192 12.12 10.07 -13.96
CA GLN A 192 12.85 11.23 -14.48
C GLN A 192 12.00 12.51 -14.53
N GLU A 193 10.71 12.42 -14.87
CA GLU A 193 9.81 13.58 -14.82
C GLU A 193 9.59 14.09 -13.38
N GLN A 194 9.51 13.18 -12.40
CA GLN A 194 9.32 13.54 -11.00
C GLN A 194 10.57 14.20 -10.40
N ASP A 195 11.76 13.79 -10.85
CA ASP A 195 13.03 14.42 -10.46
C ASP A 195 13.21 15.80 -11.12
N LYS A 196 12.90 15.93 -12.42
CA LYS A 196 12.91 17.24 -13.11
C LYS A 196 11.91 18.24 -12.53
N SER A 197 10.77 17.76 -12.02
CA SER A 197 9.76 18.62 -11.37
C SER A 197 10.22 19.16 -10.01
N LYS A 198 11.21 18.53 -9.36
CA LYS A 198 11.85 19.02 -8.13
C LYS A 198 13.01 19.98 -8.41
N GLU A 199 13.58 19.94 -9.61
CA GLU A 199 14.68 20.81 -10.06
C GLU A 199 14.23 22.06 -10.83
N ALA A 200 12.92 22.26 -11.04
CA ALA A 200 12.43 23.48 -11.70
C ALA A 200 12.83 24.71 -10.86
N PRO A 201 13.64 25.65 -11.41
CA PRO A 201 14.06 26.83 -10.67
C PRO A 201 12.83 27.69 -10.35
N THR A 202 12.74 28.18 -9.12
CA THR A 202 11.92 29.35 -8.79
C THR A 202 12.18 30.41 -9.84
N LYS A 203 11.20 30.69 -10.70
CA LYS A 203 11.22 31.87 -11.55
C LYS A 203 11.45 33.06 -10.64
N GLU A 204 12.63 33.69 -10.73
CA GLU A 204 12.89 34.98 -10.14
C GLU A 204 11.85 35.94 -10.73
N ILE A 205 10.83 36.28 -9.94
CA ILE A 205 9.95 37.39 -10.24
C ILE A 205 10.77 38.63 -9.91
N PRO A 206 11.14 39.49 -10.87
CA PRO A 206 11.79 40.75 -10.54
C PRO A 206 10.78 41.58 -9.72
N VAL A 207 11.09 41.80 -8.45
CA VAL A 207 10.35 42.73 -7.60
C VAL A 207 10.91 44.12 -7.87
N GLU A 208 10.16 44.96 -8.59
CA GLU A 208 10.45 46.39 -8.64
C GLU A 208 10.06 47.02 -7.30
N VAL A 209 11.06 47.45 -6.52
CA VAL A 209 10.84 48.26 -5.32
C VAL A 209 10.95 49.72 -5.74
N GLN A 210 9.81 50.44 -5.74
CA GLN A 210 9.78 51.91 -5.87
C GLN A 210 9.91 52.55 -4.48
N ASP A 211 10.71 53.60 -4.36
CA ASP A 211 10.68 54.48 -3.20
C ASP A 211 9.43 55.39 -3.22
N LYS A 212 9.19 56.11 -2.12
CA LYS A 212 7.99 56.94 -1.93
C LYS A 212 7.96 58.19 -2.83
N ASP A 213 9.00 58.43 -3.62
CA ASP A 213 9.11 59.56 -4.55
C ASP A 213 9.24 59.11 -6.02
N GLY A 214 9.02 57.81 -6.29
CA GLY A 214 8.83 57.27 -7.64
C GLY A 214 10.10 57.15 -8.49
N LYS A 215 11.30 57.08 -7.88
CA LYS A 215 12.57 56.92 -8.63
C LYS A 215 13.16 55.52 -8.43
N VAL A 216 13.48 54.83 -9.53
CA VAL A 216 14.06 53.48 -9.53
C VAL A 216 15.55 53.56 -9.18
N VAL A 217 15.99 52.88 -8.11
CA VAL A 217 17.38 52.84 -7.66
C VAL A 217 17.95 51.42 -7.81
N GLU A 218 18.97 51.29 -8.67
CA GLU A 218 19.91 50.18 -8.92
C GLU A 218 19.58 48.70 -8.61
N LYS A 219 19.81 47.85 -9.63
CA LYS A 219 19.81 46.37 -9.52
C LYS A 219 20.96 45.89 -8.64
N THR A 220 20.66 45.42 -7.43
CA THR A 220 21.58 44.62 -6.63
C THR A 220 21.07 43.18 -6.55
N THR A 221 21.85 42.24 -7.08
CA THR A 221 21.64 40.81 -6.88
C THR A 221 22.21 40.43 -5.52
N THR A 222 21.33 40.22 -4.53
CA THR A 222 21.71 39.57 -3.27
C THR A 222 21.02 38.20 -3.23
N PRO A 223 21.77 37.08 -3.09
CA PRO A 223 21.16 35.79 -2.85
C PRO A 223 20.46 35.81 -1.50
N ASN A 224 19.19 35.40 -1.47
CA ASN A 224 18.52 35.10 -0.21
C ASN A 224 19.25 33.93 0.46
N ALA A 225 20.08 34.24 1.45
CA ALA A 225 20.48 33.28 2.45
C ALA A 225 19.22 32.81 3.20
N PRO A 226 19.08 31.51 3.52
CA PRO A 226 17.97 31.04 4.33
C PRO A 226 18.02 31.69 5.71
N GLU A 227 16.90 32.31 6.12
CA GLU A 227 16.71 32.80 7.48
C GLU A 227 16.99 31.68 8.49
N LYS A 228 18.09 31.82 9.23
CA LYS A 228 18.19 31.33 10.60
C LYS A 228 17.79 32.47 11.52
N VAL A 229 16.59 32.40 12.09
CA VAL A 229 16.21 33.07 13.34
C VAL A 229 15.21 32.12 14.01
N GLY A 230 15.31 31.73 15.27
CA GLY A 230 16.11 32.22 16.38
C GLY A 230 15.34 31.82 17.64
N THR A 231 16.05 31.13 18.53
CA THR A 231 15.65 30.80 19.89
C THR A 231 15.06 32.01 20.62
N ALA A 232 13.80 31.90 21.06
CA ALA A 232 13.24 32.79 22.07
C ALA A 232 13.47 32.21 23.46
N GLU A 233 14.32 32.90 24.23
CA GLU A 233 14.55 32.70 25.65
C GLU A 233 13.23 32.67 26.43
N LYS A 234 13.04 31.65 27.27
CA LYS A 234 12.12 31.70 28.42
C LYS A 234 12.94 31.61 29.70
N LYS A 235 12.78 32.64 30.54
CA LYS A 235 13.39 32.83 31.87
C LYS A 235 13.28 31.59 32.77
N PRO A 236 14.23 31.39 33.71
CA PRO A 236 14.24 30.23 34.59
C PRO A 236 13.25 30.42 35.75
N PHE A 237 12.37 29.44 35.96
CA PHE A 237 11.64 29.30 37.23
C PHE A 237 12.01 27.98 37.88
N ASN A 238 12.74 28.11 38.96
CA ASN A 238 13.18 27.06 39.86
C ASN A 238 12.07 26.80 40.88
N LYS A 239 11.53 25.57 40.96
CA LYS A 239 10.95 25.01 42.20
C LYS A 239 10.81 23.48 42.06
N LYS A 240 11.56 22.79 42.91
CA LYS A 240 11.61 21.34 43.16
C LYS A 240 10.22 20.73 43.44
N PRO A 241 10.10 19.42 43.23
CA PRO A 241 9.48 18.55 44.23
C PRO A 241 10.51 17.60 44.84
N LYS A 242 10.49 17.53 46.17
CA LYS A 242 11.17 16.49 46.96
C LYS A 242 10.52 15.14 46.65
N PHE A 243 11.29 14.16 46.19
CA PHE A 243 10.98 12.76 46.45
C PHE A 243 11.83 12.33 47.65
N GLN A 244 11.17 12.08 48.78
CA GLN A 244 11.76 11.31 49.87
C GLN A 244 11.51 9.83 49.55
N GLN A 245 12.61 9.07 49.51
CA GLN A 245 12.62 7.63 49.73
C GLN A 245 11.93 7.30 51.05
N LYS A 246 11.16 6.21 51.06
CA LYS A 246 11.12 5.26 52.17
C LYS A 246 10.83 3.87 51.59
N GLU A 247 11.87 3.07 51.46
CA GLU A 247 11.77 1.64 51.74
C GLU A 247 11.60 1.49 53.26
N GLN A 248 10.69 0.60 53.68
CA GLN A 248 10.87 -0.27 54.84
C GLN A 248 9.83 -1.38 54.81
N ASP A 249 10.34 -2.61 54.82
CA ASP A 249 9.66 -3.86 55.14
C ASP A 249 8.83 -3.77 56.43
N MET A 250 7.74 -4.55 56.51
CA MET A 250 7.60 -5.58 57.56
C MET A 250 6.34 -6.44 57.37
N GLU A 251 6.54 -7.72 57.60
CA GLU A 251 5.58 -8.81 57.80
C GLU A 251 4.33 -8.43 58.62
N ARG A 252 3.20 -9.05 58.29
CA ARG A 252 2.49 -10.00 59.16
C ARG A 252 1.48 -10.83 58.38
#